data_AF-A0A7S1T140-F1
#
_entry.id   AF-A0A7S1T140-F1
#
_cell.length_a   1.000
_cell.length_b   1.000
_cell.length_c   1.000
_cell.angle_alpha   90.00
_cell.angle_beta   90.00
_cell.angle_gamma   90.00
#
_symmetry.space_group_name_H-M   'P 1'
#
loop_
_entity.id
_entity.type
_entity.pdbx_description
1 polymer ?
#
loop_
_entity_poly.entity_id
_entity_poly.type
_entity_poly.pdbx_seq_one_letter_code
_entity_poly.pdbx_strand_id
1 'polypeptide(L)'
;EEKTRDDVQSVVIGTLAMLLVDRNCRAPLIQAEPNFKTLLTMCRSLEGYKDEVTAKRRVDCARILCSLIQRDGEVRHSLIKSGQLKTLLALMSEAGGPGFLQLCFCMAAALATLVLDEEVMTMVRQRGEAPIMFSACMQLLRQTLDVLDEDGTEDMNAGHAVKLAEAAGQAMWGSAYECVQPDGGGVTVKQIDILASMAFQTIGLA
;
A
#
# COMPACT_ATOMS: atom_id res chain seq x y z
N GLU A 1 -3.68 35.67 -11.69
CA GLU A 1 -2.76 34.67 -11.10
C GLU A 1 -2.47 33.62 -12.14
N GLU A 2 -1.19 33.33 -12.38
CA GLU A 2 -0.77 32.28 -13.29
C GLU A 2 -0.91 30.94 -12.57
N LYS A 3 -1.75 30.03 -13.08
CA LYS A 3 -1.94 28.72 -12.46
C LYS A 3 -0.63 27.96 -12.51
N THR A 4 -0.16 27.51 -11.36
CA THR A 4 1.06 26.71 -11.29
C THR A 4 0.81 25.30 -11.81
N ARG A 5 1.87 24.59 -12.17
CA ARG A 5 1.80 23.15 -12.52
C ARG A 5 1.11 22.34 -11.43
N ASP A 6 1.33 22.70 -10.16
CA ASP A 6 0.80 22.02 -8.98
C ASP A 6 -0.72 22.21 -8.88
N ASP A 7 -1.22 23.39 -9.21
CA ASP A 7 -2.66 23.68 -9.25
C ASP A 7 -3.37 22.83 -10.31
N VAL A 8 -2.76 22.71 -11.50
CA VAL A 8 -3.31 21.88 -12.58
C VAL A 8 -3.29 20.40 -12.19
N GLN A 9 -2.19 19.91 -11.60
CA GLN A 9 -2.09 18.53 -11.13
C GLN A 9 -3.14 18.21 -10.07
N SER A 10 -3.33 19.10 -9.09
CA SER A 10 -4.33 18.93 -8.04
C SER A 10 -5.75 18.80 -8.62
N VAL A 11 -6.11 19.66 -9.59
CA VAL A 11 -7.41 19.60 -10.28
C VAL A 11 -7.59 18.29 -11.05
N VAL A 12 -6.55 17.84 -11.78
CA VAL A 12 -6.61 16.59 -12.54
C VAL A 12 -6.75 15.38 -11.63
N ILE A 13 -5.96 15.31 -10.55
CA ILE A 13 -6.02 14.23 -9.55
C ILE A 13 -7.41 14.21 -8.88
N GLY A 14 -7.93 15.37 -8.47
CA GLY A 14 -9.27 15.47 -7.89
C GLY A 14 -10.37 15.02 -8.86
N THR A 15 -10.25 15.39 -10.14
CA THR A 15 -11.19 14.97 -11.19
C THR A 15 -11.14 13.45 -11.40
N LEU A 16 -9.95 12.87 -11.47
CA LEU A 16 -9.77 11.41 -11.55
C LEU A 16 -10.40 10.72 -10.33
N ALA A 17 -10.16 11.22 -9.12
CA ALA A 17 -10.74 10.64 -7.91
C ALA A 17 -12.27 10.57 -7.94
N MET A 18 -12.92 11.62 -8.46
CA MET A 18 -14.39 11.65 -8.60
C MET A 18 -14.89 10.68 -9.68
N LEU A 19 -14.26 10.70 -10.86
CA LEU A 19 -14.73 9.89 -11.99
C LEU A 19 -14.55 8.38 -11.73
N LEU A 20 -13.46 7.99 -11.09
CA LEU A 20 -13.11 6.58 -10.88
C LEU A 20 -14.00 5.85 -9.86
N VAL A 21 -14.97 6.55 -9.25
CA VAL A 21 -16.05 5.93 -8.47
C VAL A 21 -16.96 5.08 -9.37
N ASP A 22 -17.16 5.48 -10.62
CA ASP A 22 -17.98 4.75 -11.61
C ASP A 22 -17.15 3.74 -12.42
N ARG A 23 -17.68 2.53 -12.62
CA ARG A 23 -17.01 1.47 -13.40
C ARG A 23 -16.78 1.89 -14.86
N ASN A 24 -17.72 2.60 -15.47
CA ASN A 24 -17.62 3.06 -16.86
C ASN A 24 -16.49 4.07 -17.06
N CYS A 25 -16.08 4.77 -15.99
CA CYS A 25 -14.93 5.67 -16.01
C CYS A 25 -13.61 4.94 -15.68
N ARG A 26 -13.64 3.87 -14.88
CA ARG A 26 -12.46 3.05 -14.59
C ARG A 26 -11.99 2.25 -15.80
N ALA A 27 -12.90 1.65 -16.56
CA ALA A 27 -12.53 0.77 -17.68
C ALA A 27 -11.63 1.47 -18.74
N PRO A 28 -11.92 2.70 -19.20
CA PRO A 28 -11.03 3.42 -20.10
C PRO A 28 -9.65 3.71 -19.50
N LEU A 29 -9.57 3.99 -18.19
CA LEU A 29 -8.29 4.20 -17.52
C LEU A 29 -7.44 2.93 -17.54
N ILE A 30 -8.04 1.77 -17.23
CA ILE A 30 -7.34 0.47 -17.25
C ILE A 30 -6.83 0.16 -18.66
N GLN A 31 -7.60 0.50 -19.70
CA GLN A 31 -7.18 0.31 -21.08
C GLN A 31 -6.03 1.23 -21.48
N ALA A 32 -6.07 2.49 -21.06
CA ALA A 32 -5.05 3.49 -21.39
C ALA A 32 -3.74 3.28 -20.59
N GLU A 33 -3.85 2.84 -19.33
CA GLU A 33 -2.73 2.70 -18.40
C GLU A 33 -2.85 1.42 -17.54
N PRO A 34 -2.72 0.23 -18.15
CA PRO A 34 -2.98 -1.05 -17.47
C PRO A 34 -2.01 -1.36 -16.32
N ASN A 35 -0.83 -0.72 -16.33
CA ASN A 35 0.20 -0.89 -15.30
C ASN A 35 0.18 0.21 -14.24
N PHE A 36 -0.74 1.17 -14.29
CA PHE A 36 -0.86 2.26 -13.31
C PHE A 36 0.46 3.01 -13.03
N LYS A 37 1.41 3.02 -14.00
CA LYS A 37 2.75 3.57 -13.84
C LYS A 37 2.72 5.05 -13.47
N THR A 38 1.82 5.84 -14.05
CA THR A 38 1.64 7.27 -13.77
C THR A 38 1.21 7.45 -12.33
N LEU A 39 0.12 6.80 -11.88
CA LEU A 39 -0.36 6.92 -10.50
C LEU A 39 0.70 6.46 -9.49
N LEU A 40 1.38 5.34 -9.76
CA LEU A 40 2.47 4.83 -8.92
C LEU A 40 3.68 5.78 -8.87
N THR A 41 4.00 6.45 -9.98
CA THR A 41 5.07 7.46 -10.03
C THR A 41 4.69 8.69 -9.21
N MET A 42 3.42 9.11 -9.26
CA MET A 42 2.92 10.27 -8.51
C MET A 42 2.87 10.03 -7.00
N CYS A 43 2.83 8.76 -6.56
CA CYS A 43 3.00 8.35 -5.17
C CYS A 43 4.44 8.48 -4.64
N ARG A 44 5.45 8.74 -5.49
CA ARG A 44 6.84 8.94 -5.07
C ARG A 44 7.12 10.40 -4.68
N SER A 45 8.22 10.59 -3.97
CA SER A 45 8.83 11.91 -3.79
C SER A 45 9.51 12.34 -5.09
N LEU A 46 8.88 13.27 -5.81
CA LEU A 46 9.38 13.82 -7.06
C LEU A 46 10.18 15.10 -6.80
N GLU A 47 11.28 15.28 -7.53
CA GLU A 47 12.12 16.48 -7.44
C GLU A 47 11.35 17.75 -7.87
N GLY A 48 11.67 18.87 -7.22
CA GLY A 48 11.15 20.20 -7.57
C GLY A 48 9.81 20.58 -6.92
N TYR A 49 9.28 19.78 -6.01
CA TYR A 49 8.06 20.10 -5.24
C TYR A 49 8.39 20.41 -3.78
N LYS A 50 7.61 21.30 -3.17
CA LYS A 50 7.64 21.51 -1.71
C LYS A 50 7.08 20.27 -0.97
N ASP A 51 7.48 20.07 0.28
CA ASP A 51 7.07 18.90 1.06
C ASP A 51 5.55 18.81 1.26
N GLU A 52 4.87 19.92 1.55
CA GLU A 52 3.40 19.95 1.71
C GLU A 52 2.67 19.53 0.42
N VAL A 53 3.13 20.04 -0.73
CA VAL A 53 2.57 19.71 -2.04
C VAL A 53 2.87 18.24 -2.39
N THR A 54 4.08 17.78 -2.06
CA THR A 54 4.50 16.39 -2.22
C THR A 54 3.62 15.45 -1.39
N ALA A 55 3.42 15.75 -0.10
CA ALA A 55 2.58 14.95 0.80
C ALA A 55 1.16 14.84 0.24
N LYS A 56 0.55 15.97 -0.11
CA LYS A 56 -0.81 16.00 -0.66
C LYS A 56 -0.94 15.16 -1.93
N ARG A 57 -0.04 15.36 -2.91
CA ARG A 57 -0.02 14.61 -4.17
C ARG A 57 0.09 13.11 -3.92
N ARG A 58 1.09 12.70 -3.11
CA ARG A 58 1.38 11.29 -2.82
C ARG A 58 0.16 10.61 -2.20
N VAL A 59 -0.45 11.25 -1.20
CA VAL A 59 -1.60 10.72 -0.48
C VAL A 59 -2.85 10.68 -1.36
N ASP A 60 -3.13 11.71 -2.15
CA ASP A 60 -4.30 11.72 -3.03
C ASP A 60 -4.18 10.66 -4.13
N CYS A 61 -3.00 10.46 -4.71
CA CYS A 61 -2.76 9.37 -5.67
C CYS A 61 -2.87 7.99 -5.02
N ALA A 62 -2.33 7.83 -3.81
CA ALA A 62 -2.42 6.59 -3.04
C ALA A 62 -3.87 6.23 -2.71
N ARG A 63 -4.72 7.21 -2.35
CA ARG A 63 -6.16 7.04 -2.13
C ARG A 63 -6.90 6.62 -3.39
N ILE A 64 -6.59 7.22 -4.53
CA ILE A 64 -7.16 6.82 -5.83
C ILE A 64 -6.82 5.36 -6.11
N LEU A 65 -5.53 5.00 -6.01
CA LEU A 65 -5.06 3.65 -6.29
C LEU A 65 -5.69 2.61 -5.35
N CYS A 66 -5.74 2.91 -4.04
CA CYS A 66 -6.41 2.08 -3.05
C CYS A 66 -7.90 1.88 -3.39
N SER A 67 -8.62 2.96 -3.72
CA SER A 67 -10.03 2.91 -4.10
C SER A 67 -10.27 2.07 -5.37
N LEU A 68 -9.40 2.19 -6.38
CA LEU A 68 -9.46 1.39 -7.59
C LEU A 68 -9.31 -0.11 -7.28
N ILE A 69 -8.30 -0.47 -6.49
CA ILE A 69 -8.00 -1.87 -6.09
C ILE A 69 -9.15 -2.46 -5.27
N GLN A 70 -9.73 -1.68 -4.37
CA GLN A 70 -10.86 -2.09 -3.52
C GLN A 70 -12.13 -2.36 -4.32
N ARG A 71 -12.38 -1.57 -5.37
CA ARG A 71 -13.67 -1.59 -6.09
C ARG A 71 -13.70 -2.51 -7.29
N ASP A 72 -12.55 -2.90 -7.84
CA ASP A 72 -12.50 -3.47 -9.17
C ASP A 72 -11.50 -4.62 -9.29
N GLY A 73 -12.00 -5.82 -9.60
CA GLY A 73 -11.16 -7.01 -9.82
C GLY A 73 -10.27 -6.89 -11.05
N GLU A 74 -10.73 -6.22 -12.10
CA GLU A 74 -9.93 -6.03 -13.33
C GLU A 74 -8.69 -5.18 -13.03
N VAL A 75 -8.81 -4.19 -12.13
CA VAL A 75 -7.67 -3.39 -11.65
C VAL A 75 -6.67 -4.30 -10.92
N ARG A 76 -7.14 -5.13 -9.98
CA ARG A 76 -6.26 -6.03 -9.20
C ARG A 76 -5.49 -6.98 -10.12
N HIS A 77 -6.19 -7.62 -11.04
CA HIS A 77 -5.58 -8.48 -12.05
C HIS A 77 -4.57 -7.74 -12.91
N SER A 78 -4.93 -6.58 -13.47
CA SER A 78 -4.05 -5.82 -14.35
C SER A 78 -2.77 -5.36 -13.64
N LEU A 79 -2.90 -4.91 -12.39
CA LEU A 79 -1.79 -4.45 -11.56
C LEU A 79 -0.77 -5.58 -11.31
N ILE A 80 -1.26 -6.76 -10.89
CA ILE A 80 -0.41 -7.90 -10.54
C ILE A 80 0.16 -8.57 -11.79
N LYS A 81 -0.64 -8.72 -12.85
CA LYS A 81 -0.18 -9.19 -14.16
C LYS A 81 0.95 -8.32 -14.72
N SER A 82 0.88 -7.01 -14.49
CA SER A 82 1.90 -6.04 -14.89
C SER A 82 3.14 -6.00 -13.98
N GLY A 83 3.20 -6.82 -12.92
CA GLY A 83 4.33 -6.91 -12.00
C GLY A 83 4.48 -5.72 -11.05
N GLN A 84 3.42 -4.93 -10.84
CA GLN A 84 3.49 -3.70 -10.05
C GLN A 84 3.39 -3.91 -8.54
N LEU A 85 3.21 -5.15 -8.08
CA LEU A 85 3.27 -5.48 -6.65
C LEU A 85 4.58 -4.97 -6.04
N LYS A 86 5.71 -5.22 -6.69
CA LYS A 86 7.03 -4.73 -6.22
C LYS A 86 7.07 -3.21 -6.08
N THR A 87 6.43 -2.47 -6.98
CA THR A 87 6.33 -1.01 -6.91
C THR A 87 5.48 -0.57 -5.73
N LEU A 88 4.34 -1.21 -5.48
CA LEU A 88 3.50 -0.95 -4.29
C LEU A 88 4.29 -1.18 -2.99
N LEU A 89 5.00 -2.32 -2.91
CA LEU A 89 5.80 -2.65 -1.73
C LEU A 89 6.94 -1.65 -1.51
N ALA A 90 7.62 -1.23 -2.59
CA ALA A 90 8.69 -0.23 -2.52
C ALA A 90 8.20 1.12 -1.97
N LEU A 91 6.99 1.55 -2.34
CA LEU A 91 6.40 2.80 -1.83
C LEU A 91 6.20 2.78 -0.31
N MET A 92 5.87 1.61 0.27
CA MET A 92 5.75 1.46 1.73
C MET A 92 7.11 1.43 2.44
N SER A 93 8.20 1.18 1.72
CA SER A 93 9.55 1.16 2.27
C SER A 93 10.25 2.53 2.20
N GLU A 94 9.66 3.53 1.53
CA GLU A 94 10.17 4.91 1.46
C GLU A 94 9.93 5.69 2.78
N ALA A 95 10.49 5.18 3.88
CA ALA A 95 10.35 5.75 5.21
C ALA A 95 10.78 7.23 5.25
N GLY A 96 9.98 8.06 5.94
CA GLY A 96 10.29 9.47 6.19
C GLY A 96 9.96 10.45 5.07
N GLY A 97 9.40 10.01 3.93
CA GLY A 97 8.94 10.95 2.89
C GLY A 97 7.67 11.72 3.31
N PRO A 98 7.37 12.90 2.72
CA PRO A 98 6.17 13.68 3.06
C PRO A 98 4.87 12.87 2.87
N GLY A 99 4.01 12.82 3.90
CA GLY A 99 2.75 12.05 3.88
C GLY A 99 2.93 10.52 3.92
N PHE A 100 4.10 10.04 4.34
CA PHE A 100 4.46 8.61 4.35
C PHE A 100 3.40 7.71 5.02
N LEU A 101 2.90 8.08 6.19
CA LEU A 101 2.01 7.23 6.97
C LEU A 101 0.64 7.03 6.32
N GLN A 102 0.02 8.11 5.83
CA GLN A 102 -1.24 8.03 5.11
C GLN A 102 -1.07 7.29 3.78
N LEU A 103 0.09 7.42 3.13
CA LEU A 103 0.44 6.62 1.96
C LEU A 103 0.52 5.13 2.33
N CYS A 104 1.26 4.77 3.40
CA CYS A 104 1.38 3.40 3.87
C CYS A 104 0.03 2.79 4.24
N PHE A 105 -0.86 3.56 4.87
CA PHE A 105 -2.23 3.13 5.13
C PHE A 105 -2.98 2.78 3.84
N CYS A 106 -2.92 3.64 2.82
CA CYS A 106 -3.57 3.35 1.54
C CYS A 106 -2.98 2.11 0.85
N MET A 107 -1.65 1.94 0.88
CA MET A 107 -1.00 0.78 0.29
C MET A 107 -1.31 -0.51 1.06
N ALA A 108 -1.28 -0.47 2.39
CA ALA A 108 -1.64 -1.61 3.24
C ALA A 108 -3.11 -2.00 3.05
N ALA A 109 -4.04 -1.04 2.98
CA ALA A 109 -5.45 -1.31 2.73
C ALA A 109 -5.70 -1.89 1.32
N ALA A 110 -4.94 -1.44 0.32
CA ALA A 110 -4.94 -2.03 -1.01
C ALA A 110 -4.45 -3.48 -0.99
N LEU A 111 -3.35 -3.76 -0.30
CA LEU A 111 -2.80 -5.10 -0.12
C LEU A 111 -3.77 -6.02 0.65
N ALA A 112 -4.42 -5.52 1.69
CA ALA A 112 -5.44 -6.25 2.44
C ALA A 112 -6.65 -6.62 1.57
N THR A 113 -6.92 -5.85 0.50
CA THR A 113 -7.94 -6.22 -0.48
C THR A 113 -7.41 -7.25 -1.48
N LEU A 114 -6.15 -7.13 -1.91
CA LEU A 114 -5.53 -8.08 -2.83
C LEU A 114 -5.52 -9.50 -2.26
N VAL A 115 -5.27 -9.66 -0.96
CA VAL A 115 -5.25 -11.00 -0.33
C VAL A 115 -6.60 -11.70 -0.26
N LEU A 116 -7.70 -10.98 -0.50
CA LEU A 116 -9.05 -11.55 -0.55
C LEU A 116 -9.41 -12.05 -1.97
N ASP A 117 -8.54 -11.81 -2.96
CA ASP A 117 -8.75 -12.19 -4.35
C ASP A 117 -7.88 -13.41 -4.69
N GLU A 118 -8.50 -14.60 -4.71
CA GLU A 118 -7.80 -15.89 -4.85
C GLU A 118 -7.05 -16.03 -6.18
N GLU A 119 -7.62 -15.54 -7.28
CA GLU A 119 -6.98 -15.60 -8.59
C GLU A 119 -5.73 -14.70 -8.61
N VAL A 120 -5.84 -13.52 -8.02
CA VAL A 120 -4.73 -12.59 -7.87
C VAL A 120 -3.64 -13.16 -6.97
N MET A 121 -3.98 -13.72 -5.81
CA MET A 121 -2.98 -14.30 -4.91
C MET A 121 -2.32 -15.55 -5.49
N THR A 122 -3.04 -16.32 -6.31
CA THR A 122 -2.44 -17.41 -7.09
C THR A 122 -1.36 -16.88 -8.04
N MET A 123 -1.60 -15.75 -8.73
CA MET A 123 -0.57 -15.13 -9.57
C MET A 123 0.62 -14.63 -8.73
N VAL A 124 0.37 -14.00 -7.58
CA VAL A 124 1.43 -13.55 -6.65
C VAL A 124 2.31 -14.73 -6.21
N ARG A 125 1.69 -15.86 -5.85
CA ARG A 125 2.38 -17.10 -5.48
C ARG A 125 3.23 -17.64 -6.63
N GLN A 126 2.64 -17.82 -7.81
CA GLN A 126 3.34 -18.34 -9.00
C GLN A 126 4.55 -17.48 -9.41
N ARG A 127 4.51 -16.18 -9.11
CA ARG A 127 5.60 -15.24 -9.38
C ARG A 127 6.68 -15.22 -8.28
N GLY A 128 6.48 -15.97 -7.19
CA GLY A 128 7.36 -15.95 -6.01
C GLY A 128 7.33 -14.60 -5.28
N GLU A 129 6.24 -13.85 -5.39
CA GLU A 129 6.11 -12.50 -4.80
C GLU A 129 5.44 -12.52 -3.41
N ALA A 130 4.88 -13.66 -2.97
CA ALA A 130 4.29 -13.79 -1.63
C ALA A 130 5.30 -13.54 -0.49
N PRO A 131 6.53 -14.10 -0.50
CA PRO A 131 7.49 -13.87 0.57
C PRO A 131 7.93 -12.41 0.73
N ILE A 132 8.09 -11.68 -0.39
CA ILE A 132 8.46 -10.25 -0.33
C ILE A 132 7.30 -9.39 0.17
N MET A 133 6.07 -9.73 -0.19
CA MET A 133 4.87 -9.06 0.32
C MET A 133 4.72 -9.29 1.82
N PHE A 134 4.90 -10.53 2.27
CA PHE A 134 4.87 -10.90 3.69
C PHE A 134 5.91 -10.13 4.50
N SER A 135 7.17 -10.11 4.03
CA SER A 135 8.23 -9.34 4.68
C SER A 135 7.95 -7.84 4.74
N ALA A 136 7.41 -7.25 3.67
CA ALA A 136 7.08 -5.83 3.65
C ALA A 136 5.95 -5.49 4.65
N CYS A 137 4.90 -6.31 4.72
CA CYS A 137 3.80 -6.10 5.66
C CYS A 137 4.25 -6.27 7.12
N MET A 138 5.13 -7.24 7.40
CA MET A 138 5.71 -7.40 8.74
C MET A 138 6.56 -6.19 9.16
N GLN A 139 7.38 -5.65 8.26
CA GLN A 139 8.19 -4.47 8.56
C GLN A 139 7.31 -3.26 8.85
N LEU A 140 6.26 -3.06 8.05
CA LEU A 140 5.30 -1.98 8.26
C LEU A 140 4.54 -2.15 9.59
N LEU A 141 4.10 -3.37 9.91
CA LEU A 141 3.41 -3.64 11.17
C LEU A 141 4.32 -3.35 12.36
N ARG A 142 5.57 -3.83 12.35
CA ARG A 142 6.56 -3.54 13.40
C ARG A 142 6.75 -2.03 13.61
N GLN A 143 7.01 -1.30 12.53
CA GLN A 143 7.17 0.16 12.59
C GLN A 143 5.92 0.87 13.13
N THR A 144 4.73 0.33 12.85
CA THR A 144 3.47 0.88 13.33
C THR A 144 3.27 0.62 14.83
N LEU A 145 3.70 -0.55 15.32
CA LEU A 145 3.67 -0.89 16.74
C LEU A 145 4.62 -0.02 17.55
N ASP A 146 5.83 0.28 17.03
CA ASP A 146 6.78 1.17 17.70
C ASP A 146 6.17 2.57 17.99
N VAL A 147 5.27 3.06 17.13
CA VAL A 147 4.59 4.35 17.33
C VAL A 147 3.41 4.27 18.32
N LEU A 148 2.83 3.08 18.54
CA LEU A 148 1.83 2.90 19.60
C LEU A 148 2.47 2.98 21.00
N ASP A 149 3.75 2.63 21.11
CA ASP A 149 4.49 2.65 22.37
C ASP A 149 5.08 4.03 22.70
N GLU A 150 5.36 4.87 21.70
CA GLU A 150 5.94 6.21 21.86
C GLU A 150 4.90 7.33 21.62
N ASP A 151 4.03 7.65 22.60
CA ASP A 151 3.15 8.86 22.73
C ASP A 151 2.59 9.57 21.45
N GLY A 152 2.54 8.87 20.31
CA GLY A 152 2.21 9.38 18.98
C GLY A 152 3.04 10.59 18.48
N THR A 153 2.83 10.92 17.21
CA THR A 153 3.08 12.28 16.68
C THR A 153 1.75 12.89 16.27
N GLU A 154 1.67 14.21 16.01
CA GLU A 154 0.43 14.84 15.51
C GLU A 154 -0.08 14.16 14.23
N ASP A 155 0.82 13.66 13.38
CA ASP A 155 0.50 12.96 12.13
C ASP A 155 0.08 11.49 12.33
N MET A 156 0.40 10.90 13.50
CA MET A 156 0.03 9.52 13.88
C MET A 156 -0.41 9.42 15.33
N ASN A 157 -1.69 9.72 15.57
CA ASN A 157 -2.32 9.34 16.83
C ASN A 157 -2.54 7.82 16.90
N ALA A 158 -2.73 7.31 18.11
CA ALA A 158 -2.96 5.89 18.36
C ALA A 158 -4.09 5.29 17.50
N GLY A 159 -5.15 6.06 17.21
CA GLY A 159 -6.25 5.60 16.37
C GLY A 159 -5.87 5.36 14.90
N HIS A 160 -4.99 6.18 14.33
CA HIS A 160 -4.46 5.97 12.99
C HIS A 160 -3.48 4.80 12.94
N ALA A 161 -2.62 4.67 13.96
CA ALA A 161 -1.69 3.55 14.07
C ALA A 161 -2.43 2.20 14.18
N VAL A 162 -3.50 2.11 14.97
CA VAL A 162 -4.33 0.89 15.04
C VAL A 162 -4.90 0.51 13.67
N LYS A 163 -5.42 1.47 12.90
CA LYS A 163 -5.97 1.19 11.55
C LYS A 163 -4.89 0.75 10.56
N LEU A 164 -3.70 1.33 10.64
CA LEU A 164 -2.57 0.91 9.82
C LEU A 164 -2.10 -0.50 10.20
N ALA A 165 -2.00 -0.79 11.51
CA ALA A 165 -1.66 -2.11 12.02
C ALA A 165 -2.68 -3.17 11.58
N GLU A 166 -3.97 -2.86 11.61
CA GLU A 166 -5.02 -3.75 11.12
C GLU A 166 -4.87 -4.05 9.62
N ALA A 167 -4.72 -3.02 8.78
CA ALA A 167 -4.55 -3.20 7.34
C ALA A 167 -3.26 -3.97 7.00
N ALA A 168 -2.15 -3.64 7.64
CA ALA A 168 -0.88 -4.34 7.47
C ALA A 168 -0.98 -5.80 7.95
N GLY A 169 -1.67 -6.05 9.08
CA GLY A 169 -1.88 -7.38 9.64
C GLY A 169 -2.72 -8.29 8.73
N GLN A 170 -3.80 -7.76 8.14
CA GLN A 170 -4.62 -8.49 7.17
C GLN A 170 -3.81 -8.89 5.93
N ALA A 171 -3.06 -7.94 5.35
CA ALA A 171 -2.18 -8.19 4.22
C ALA A 171 -1.05 -9.18 4.57
N MET A 172 -0.48 -9.06 5.77
CA MET A 172 0.55 -9.96 6.29
C MET A 172 0.03 -11.39 6.43
N TRP A 173 -1.16 -11.57 7.00
CA TRP A 173 -1.76 -12.89 7.18
C TRP A 173 -2.03 -13.58 5.83
N GLY A 174 -2.64 -12.87 4.89
CA GLY A 174 -2.95 -13.44 3.58
C GLY A 174 -1.70 -13.78 2.76
N SER A 175 -0.67 -12.94 2.82
CA SER A 175 0.62 -13.26 2.18
C SER A 175 1.36 -14.40 2.88
N ALA A 176 1.28 -14.52 4.22
CA ALA A 176 1.83 -15.66 4.95
C ALA A 176 1.15 -16.98 4.57
N TYR A 177 -0.17 -16.97 4.39
CA TYR A 177 -0.92 -18.14 3.91
C TYR A 177 -0.37 -18.62 2.56
N GLU A 178 -0.13 -17.70 1.62
CA GLU A 178 0.44 -18.05 0.31
C GLU A 178 1.88 -18.55 0.41
N CYS A 179 2.68 -18.05 1.35
CA CYS A 179 4.05 -18.53 1.57
C CYS A 179 4.11 -20.02 1.96
N VAL A 180 3.10 -20.52 2.69
CA VAL A 180 3.07 -21.91 3.17
C VAL A 180 2.35 -22.88 2.23
N GLN A 181 1.75 -22.37 1.15
CA GLN A 181 1.21 -23.21 0.08
C GLN A 181 2.32 -23.93 -0.69
N PRO A 182 2.00 -25.01 -1.43
CA PRO A 182 2.91 -25.59 -2.41
C PRO A 182 3.44 -24.49 -3.35
N ASP A 183 4.76 -24.49 -3.58
CA ASP A 183 5.47 -23.47 -4.37
C ASP A 183 5.40 -22.03 -3.83
N GLY A 184 4.96 -21.86 -2.57
CA GLY A 184 4.83 -20.55 -1.90
C GLY A 184 6.14 -19.83 -1.57
N GLY A 185 7.28 -20.51 -1.73
CA GLY A 185 8.61 -19.99 -1.36
C GLY A 185 8.94 -20.10 0.13
N GLY A 186 7.96 -20.46 0.98
CA GLY A 186 8.16 -20.74 2.39
C GLY A 186 8.31 -19.49 3.27
N VAL A 187 8.36 -19.72 4.57
CA VAL A 187 8.64 -18.72 5.60
C VAL A 187 10.04 -18.95 6.16
N THR A 188 10.81 -17.89 6.28
CA THR A 188 12.19 -17.90 6.79
C THR A 188 12.24 -17.79 8.31
N VAL A 189 13.30 -18.30 8.93
CA VAL A 189 13.54 -18.17 10.39
C VAL A 189 13.50 -16.70 10.83
N LYS A 190 14.15 -15.80 10.06
CA LYS A 190 14.13 -14.36 10.33
C LYS A 190 12.72 -13.77 10.37
N GLN A 191 11.80 -14.26 9.53
CA GLN A 191 10.40 -13.82 9.56
C GLN A 191 9.69 -14.33 10.83
N ILE A 192 9.95 -15.56 11.25
CA ILE A 192 9.42 -16.08 12.53
C ILE A 192 9.95 -15.27 13.72
N ASP A 193 11.24 -14.95 13.75
CA ASP A 193 11.85 -14.17 14.83
C ASP A 193 11.19 -12.79 14.99
N ILE A 194 10.92 -12.09 13.87
CA ILE A 194 10.25 -10.79 13.89
C ILE A 194 8.81 -10.92 14.38
N LEU A 195 8.06 -11.92 13.90
CA LEU A 195 6.70 -12.18 14.37
C LEU A 195 6.66 -12.49 15.87
N ALA A 196 7.57 -13.34 16.36
CA ALA A 196 7.67 -13.68 17.76
C ALA A 196 8.00 -12.44 18.60
N SER A 197 8.92 -11.60 18.15
CA SER A 197 9.24 -10.33 18.81
C SER A 197 8.01 -9.41 18.93
N MET A 198 7.26 -9.22 17.83
CA MET A 198 6.03 -8.42 17.86
C MET A 198 4.98 -9.04 18.79
N ALA A 199 4.79 -10.36 18.73
CA ALA A 199 3.85 -11.06 19.59
C ALA A 199 4.22 -10.90 21.07
N PHE A 200 5.50 -10.98 21.45
CA PHE A 200 5.93 -10.79 22.83
C PHE A 200 5.81 -9.34 23.29
N GLN A 201 6.05 -8.36 22.41
CA GLN A 201 5.84 -6.93 22.72
C GLN A 201 4.35 -6.61 22.94
N THR A 202 3.45 -7.21 22.16
CA THR A 202 2.01 -6.89 22.21
C THR A 202 1.21 -7.77 23.18
N ILE A 203 1.56 -9.06 23.31
CA ILE A 203 0.85 -10.04 24.16
C ILE A 203 1.52 -10.17 25.53
N GLY A 204 2.84 -9.95 25.62
CA GLY A 204 3.56 -9.97 26.88
C GLY A 204 2.98 -8.91 27.81
N LEU A 205 2.40 -9.37 28.91
CA LEU A 205 1.93 -8.54 30.03
C LEU A 205 3.01 -7.50 30.37
N ALA A 206 2.67 -6.22 30.22
CA ALA A 206 3.31 -5.13 30.93
C ALA A 206 3.34 -5.41 32.44
#